data_AF-A0A811Z580-F1
#
_entry.id   AF-A0A811Z580-F1
#
_cell.length_a   1.000
_cell.length_b   1.000
_cell.length_c   1.000
_cell.angle_alpha   90.00
_cell.angle_beta   90.00
_cell.angle_gamma   90.00
#
_symmetry.space_group_name_H-M   'P 1'
#
loop_
_entity.id
_entity.type
_entity.pdbx_description
1 polymer ?
#
loop_
_entity_poly.entity_id
_entity_poly.type
_entity_poly.pdbx_seq_one_letter_code
_entity_poly.pdbx_strand_id
1 'polypeptide(L)'
;MASCQPSAQSEGQSPQPSTSGYPPEAVVDEESPGPSAPFVDPCPLPQSRGRKRDIESDEETAPEANDIWVVETLRGLKMKLKRQRVSSVLPEHHEAFNRLLEDPVIKRFLAWDKDLRVSDKYLLSMVIAYFSRAGLFSWQYQRIHFFVALYLANDMEEDNQAPKQAIFSFLYGKNRSQRPLFHKLRLQFIRSMGWKTRVSREECEEIQAFDPDLWVWGRDRTLIP
;
A
#
# COMPACT_ATOMS: atom_id res chain seq x y z
N MET A 1 21.00 59.47 -26.18
CA MET A 1 20.39 60.63 -26.86
C MET A 1 19.34 60.10 -27.83
N ALA A 2 18.12 60.66 -27.76
CA ALA A 2 17.04 60.71 -28.77
C ALA A 2 16.60 59.37 -29.44
N SER A 3 15.47 58.76 -29.04
CA SER A 3 14.09 58.93 -29.58
C SER A 3 13.91 58.29 -30.98
N CYS A 4 12.92 57.45 -31.30
CA CYS A 4 11.47 57.63 -31.17
C CYS A 4 10.71 56.28 -31.24
N GLN A 5 9.58 56.18 -30.53
CA GLN A 5 8.44 55.33 -30.91
C GLN A 5 7.60 56.04 -31.97
N PRO A 6 6.69 55.29 -32.64
CA PRO A 6 5.30 55.73 -32.61
C PRO A 6 4.30 54.62 -32.29
N SER A 7 3.21 55.04 -31.65
CA SER A 7 2.00 54.31 -31.29
C SER A 7 0.86 54.63 -32.27
N ALA A 8 -0.02 53.67 -32.58
CA ALA A 8 -1.46 53.83 -32.93
C ALA A 8 -2.03 52.42 -33.23
N GLN A 9 -2.95 51.84 -32.44
CA GLN A 9 -4.40 52.05 -32.33
C GLN A 9 -5.23 51.73 -33.61
N SER A 10 -6.13 50.74 -33.48
CA SER A 10 -7.47 50.62 -34.10
C SER A 10 -8.07 49.29 -33.62
N GLU A 11 -9.04 49.28 -32.69
CA GLU A 11 -10.50 49.15 -32.96
C GLU A 11 -10.80 47.88 -33.80
N GLY A 12 -11.52 46.85 -33.35
CA GLY A 12 -12.74 46.84 -32.54
C GLY A 12 -13.91 46.44 -33.45
N GLN A 13 -14.51 45.26 -33.26
CA GLN A 13 -15.95 44.99 -33.49
C GLN A 13 -16.31 43.50 -33.37
N SER A 14 -17.16 43.19 -32.39
CA SER A 14 -18.13 42.10 -32.41
C SER A 14 -19.20 42.35 -33.47
N PRO A 15 -19.87 41.28 -33.97
CA PRO A 15 -21.32 41.39 -34.12
C PRO A 15 -22.11 40.08 -33.85
N GLN A 16 -23.17 40.24 -33.07
CA GLN A 16 -24.46 39.51 -33.07
C GLN A 16 -25.53 40.62 -32.86
N PRO A 17 -26.85 40.45 -33.11
CA PRO A 17 -27.62 39.26 -33.46
C PRO A 17 -28.70 39.50 -34.57
N SER A 18 -29.48 38.47 -34.94
CA SER A 18 -30.92 38.48 -35.31
C SER A 18 -31.26 37.24 -36.17
N THR A 19 -32.47 36.67 -36.30
CA THR A 19 -33.79 36.59 -35.64
C THR A 19 -34.62 35.64 -36.54
N SER A 20 -35.62 34.91 -36.01
CA SER A 20 -36.75 34.19 -36.69
C SER A 20 -36.70 32.67 -36.49
N GLY A 21 -37.72 31.94 -36.01
CA GLY A 21 -39.11 32.22 -35.60
C GLY A 21 -39.77 30.91 -35.08
N TYR A 22 -40.83 31.01 -34.28
CA TYR A 22 -41.68 29.95 -33.69
C TYR A 22 -43.15 30.48 -33.67
N PRO A 23 -44.23 29.75 -33.26
CA PRO A 23 -44.62 28.32 -33.24
C PRO A 23 -46.10 28.12 -33.75
N PRO A 24 -46.95 27.11 -33.37
CA PRO A 24 -47.54 26.96 -32.02
C PRO A 24 -47.82 25.51 -31.51
N GLU A 25 -48.36 25.47 -30.29
CA GLU A 25 -48.52 24.38 -29.30
C GLU A 25 -49.68 23.39 -29.54
N ALA A 26 -49.67 22.27 -28.79
CA ALA A 26 -50.89 21.59 -28.34
C ALA A 26 -50.73 20.91 -26.95
N VAL A 27 -51.29 21.60 -25.95
CA VAL A 27 -52.12 21.12 -24.83
C VAL A 27 -51.52 20.22 -23.74
N VAL A 28 -51.42 20.85 -22.56
CA VAL A 28 -51.38 20.28 -21.20
C VAL A 28 -52.77 19.76 -20.83
N ASP A 29 -52.86 18.64 -20.14
CA ASP A 29 -53.94 18.42 -19.18
C ASP A 29 -53.36 17.94 -17.85
N GLU A 30 -53.77 18.65 -16.79
CA GLU A 30 -53.31 18.58 -15.42
C GLU A 30 -54.51 18.18 -14.57
N GLU A 31 -54.42 17.10 -13.79
CA GLU A 31 -55.28 16.97 -12.61
C GLU A 31 -54.58 16.15 -11.50
N SER A 32 -54.40 16.78 -10.34
CA SER A 32 -54.24 16.19 -9.01
C SER A 32 -55.33 16.79 -8.12
N PRO A 33 -55.93 16.06 -7.15
CA PRO A 33 -55.36 16.02 -5.79
C PRO A 33 -55.65 14.72 -4.96
N GLY A 34 -54.89 14.49 -3.86
CA GLY A 34 -55.03 13.37 -2.89
C GLY A 34 -56.25 13.48 -1.94
N PRO A 35 -56.32 12.90 -0.70
CA PRO A 35 -55.45 11.94 0.04
C PRO A 35 -56.19 10.73 0.74
N SER A 36 -55.42 9.85 1.42
CA SER A 36 -55.78 8.89 2.51
C SER A 36 -55.96 7.37 2.22
N ALA A 37 -55.31 6.55 3.07
CA ALA A 37 -55.15 5.07 3.06
C ALA A 37 -56.26 4.31 3.84
N PRO A 38 -56.34 2.95 3.81
CA PRO A 38 -55.60 2.16 4.83
C PRO A 38 -55.10 0.74 4.41
N PHE A 39 -53.99 0.35 5.04
CA PHE A 39 -53.64 -0.97 5.62
C PHE A 39 -54.03 -2.27 4.89
N VAL A 40 -53.02 -3.01 4.40
CA VAL A 40 -53.06 -4.48 4.30
C VAL A 40 -51.68 -5.05 4.71
N ASP A 41 -51.66 -5.77 5.82
CA ASP A 41 -50.52 -6.50 6.39
C ASP A 41 -49.97 -7.59 5.46
N PRO A 42 -48.69 -7.95 5.66
CA PRO A 42 -48.43 -9.36 5.91
C PRO A 42 -47.47 -9.60 7.09
N CYS A 43 -47.95 -10.34 8.09
CA CYS A 43 -47.16 -11.16 9.02
C CYS A 43 -47.68 -12.61 8.93
N PRO A 44 -46.94 -13.67 9.34
CA PRO A 44 -45.72 -13.69 10.15
C PRO A 44 -44.55 -14.58 9.64
N LEU A 45 -43.38 -14.37 10.26
CA LEU A 45 -42.16 -15.20 10.22
C LEU A 45 -42.43 -16.72 10.36
N PRO A 46 -41.63 -17.57 9.67
CA PRO A 46 -41.28 -18.89 10.19
C PRO A 46 -39.99 -18.79 11.01
N GLN A 47 -40.11 -18.91 12.33
CA GLN A 47 -39.01 -19.35 13.18
C GLN A 47 -38.57 -20.75 12.73
N SER A 48 -37.31 -20.90 12.32
CA SER A 48 -36.65 -22.20 12.42
C SER A 48 -35.19 -22.04 12.82
N ARG A 49 -34.94 -22.48 14.06
CA ARG A 49 -33.74 -23.14 14.57
C ARG A 49 -32.38 -22.64 14.08
N GLY A 50 -31.68 -22.01 15.01
CA GLY A 50 -30.25 -21.74 14.91
C GLY A 50 -29.47 -22.98 14.50
N ARG A 51 -28.74 -22.85 13.39
CA ARG A 51 -27.49 -23.56 13.16
C ARG A 51 -26.39 -22.51 13.28
N LYS A 52 -25.75 -22.49 14.45
CA LYS A 52 -24.39 -21.97 14.57
C LYS A 52 -23.59 -22.67 13.47
N ARG A 53 -23.14 -21.93 12.46
CA ARG A 53 -21.94 -22.34 11.75
C ARG A 53 -20.83 -21.93 12.69
N ASP A 54 -20.38 -22.90 13.47
CA ASP A 54 -19.09 -22.85 14.10
C ASP A 54 -18.10 -22.58 12.96
N ILE A 55 -17.53 -21.37 12.97
CA ILE A 55 -16.33 -21.08 12.21
C ILE A 55 -15.28 -21.89 12.95
N GLU A 56 -15.08 -23.13 12.53
CA GLU A 56 -13.84 -23.85 12.82
C GLU A 56 -12.73 -22.95 12.29
N SER A 57 -12.00 -22.34 13.24
CA SER A 57 -10.64 -21.90 13.00
C SER A 57 -9.92 -23.12 12.45
N ASP A 58 -9.78 -23.16 11.13
CA ASP A 58 -8.72 -23.93 10.52
C ASP A 58 -7.44 -23.23 10.97
N GLU A 59 -6.91 -23.70 12.11
CA GLU A 59 -5.60 -23.36 12.62
C GLU A 59 -4.62 -24.01 11.64
N GLU A 60 -4.50 -23.39 10.47
CA GLU A 60 -3.59 -23.77 9.41
C GLU A 60 -2.19 -23.72 10.03
N THR A 61 -1.66 -24.90 10.28
CA THR A 61 -0.41 -25.12 10.99
C THR A 61 0.67 -24.28 10.31
N ALA A 62 1.16 -23.27 11.04
CA ALA A 62 2.32 -22.51 10.60
C ALA A 62 3.44 -23.49 10.21
N PRO A 63 4.20 -23.25 9.13
CA PRO A 63 5.33 -24.11 8.82
C PRO A 63 6.19 -24.20 10.08
N GLU A 64 6.52 -25.44 10.50
CA GLU A 64 7.42 -25.68 11.62
C GLU A 64 8.72 -24.95 11.34
N ALA A 65 8.83 -23.75 11.91
CA ALA A 65 10.06 -23.00 11.85
C ALA A 65 11.08 -23.79 12.66
N ASN A 66 12.17 -24.19 12.00
CA ASN A 66 13.22 -24.95 12.62
C ASN A 66 13.86 -24.11 13.73
N ASP A 67 13.54 -24.46 14.99
CA ASP A 67 14.12 -23.84 16.16
C ASP A 67 15.54 -24.39 16.38
N ILE A 68 16.55 -23.51 16.32
CA ILE A 68 17.93 -23.86 16.65
C ILE A 68 18.23 -23.36 18.07
N TRP A 69 18.75 -24.24 18.91
CA TRP A 69 19.19 -23.90 20.26
C TRP A 69 20.67 -23.53 20.24
N VAL A 70 20.99 -22.25 20.51
CA VAL A 70 22.38 -21.75 20.55
C VAL A 70 22.82 -21.51 21.99
N VAL A 71 24.01 -22.01 22.34
CA VAL A 71 24.63 -21.78 23.65
C VAL A 71 25.39 -20.46 23.63
N GLU A 72 24.96 -19.48 24.44
CA GLU A 72 25.48 -18.12 24.37
C GLU A 72 26.70 -17.88 25.27
N THR A 73 26.81 -18.57 26.41
CA THR A 73 27.99 -18.45 27.29
C THR A 73 28.10 -19.66 28.21
N LEU A 74 29.28 -20.27 28.27
CA LEU A 74 29.67 -21.24 29.31
C LEU A 74 30.50 -20.51 30.36
N ARG A 75 29.90 -20.18 31.50
CA ARG A 75 30.65 -19.62 32.64
C ARG A 75 30.13 -20.27 33.93
N GLY A 76 30.86 -21.27 34.44
CA GLY A 76 30.39 -22.14 35.53
C GLY A 76 29.28 -23.12 35.10
N LEU A 77 28.63 -23.78 36.07
CA LEU A 77 27.51 -24.71 35.85
C LEU A 77 26.18 -24.01 35.46
N LYS A 78 26.25 -22.87 34.75
CA LYS A 78 25.09 -22.08 34.34
C LYS A 78 25.12 -21.91 32.82
N MET A 79 24.15 -22.54 32.15
CA MET A 79 23.97 -22.44 30.70
C MET A 79 22.88 -21.40 30.41
N LYS A 80 23.14 -20.49 29.46
CA LYS A 80 22.12 -19.65 28.83
C LYS A 80 21.89 -20.16 27.41
N LEU A 81 20.68 -20.66 27.16
CA LEU A 81 20.20 -21.05 25.84
C LEU A 81 19.40 -19.89 25.27
N LYS A 82 19.79 -19.40 24.10
CA LYS A 82 18.91 -18.54 23.29
C LYS A 82 18.28 -19.40 22.21
N ARG A 83 16.95 -19.33 22.14
CA ARG A 83 16.18 -19.88 21.04
C ARG A 83 16.43 -18.97 19.84
N GLN A 84 17.09 -19.48 18.80
CA GLN A 84 17.29 -18.78 17.54
C GLN A 84 16.43 -19.46 16.48
N ARG A 85 15.37 -18.77 16.07
CA ARG A 85 14.49 -19.24 15.01
C ARG A 85 15.11 -18.86 13.67
N VAL A 86 15.22 -19.82 12.77
CA VAL A 86 15.69 -19.56 11.40
C VAL A 86 14.55 -18.93 10.62
N SER A 87 14.80 -17.78 9.99
CA SER A 87 13.81 -17.11 9.14
C SER A 87 13.26 -18.10 8.11
N SER A 88 11.93 -18.10 7.93
CA SER A 88 11.28 -18.88 6.86
C SER A 88 11.54 -18.29 5.47
N VAL A 89 12.14 -17.10 5.41
CA VAL A 89 12.47 -16.41 4.16
C VAL A 89 13.67 -17.07 3.50
N LEU A 90 13.48 -17.45 2.24
CA LEU A 90 14.56 -18.03 1.44
C LEU A 90 15.63 -16.98 1.09
N PRO A 91 16.93 -17.36 1.05
CA PRO A 91 18.03 -16.44 0.72
C PRO A 91 17.84 -15.65 -0.57
N GLU A 92 17.19 -16.24 -1.59
CA GLU A 92 16.96 -15.62 -2.88
C GLU A 92 16.09 -14.34 -2.79
N HIS A 93 15.23 -14.23 -1.77
CA HIS A 93 14.45 -13.03 -1.52
C HIS A 93 15.29 -11.92 -0.88
N HIS A 94 16.27 -12.26 -0.04
CA HIS A 94 17.28 -11.31 0.44
C HIS A 94 18.14 -10.80 -0.71
N GLU A 95 18.60 -11.68 -1.61
CA GLU A 95 19.36 -11.29 -2.79
C GLU A 95 18.56 -10.38 -3.73
N ALA A 96 17.29 -10.69 -3.97
CA ALA A 96 16.40 -9.84 -4.77
C ALA A 96 16.24 -8.45 -4.16
N PHE A 97 16.08 -8.38 -2.84
CA PHE A 97 16.01 -7.12 -2.11
C PHE A 97 17.34 -6.34 -2.20
N ASN A 98 18.48 -6.99 -1.96
CA ASN A 98 19.80 -6.37 -2.06
C ASN A 98 20.07 -5.82 -3.47
N ARG A 99 19.70 -6.54 -4.53
CA ARG A 99 19.76 -6.04 -5.90
C ARG A 99 18.90 -4.79 -6.11
N LEU A 100 17.74 -4.73 -5.48
CA LEU A 100 16.84 -3.57 -5.57
C LEU A 100 17.33 -2.37 -4.75
N LEU A 101 18.08 -2.58 -3.67
CA LEU A 101 18.76 -1.49 -2.98
C LEU A 101 19.79 -0.79 -3.87
N GLU A 102 20.31 -1.47 -4.89
CA GLU A 102 21.21 -0.88 -5.88
C GLU A 102 20.50 0.00 -6.92
N ASP A 103 19.16 -0.08 -7.01
CA ASP A 103 18.37 0.70 -7.97
C ASP A 103 18.45 2.21 -7.68
N PRO A 104 18.75 3.07 -8.68
CA PRO A 104 19.01 4.48 -8.44
C PRO A 104 17.78 5.25 -7.95
N VAL A 105 16.55 4.81 -8.26
CA VAL A 105 15.34 5.46 -7.73
C VAL A 105 15.14 5.06 -6.27
N ILE A 106 15.36 3.78 -5.93
CA ILE A 106 15.25 3.29 -4.56
C ILE A 106 16.31 3.96 -3.68
N LYS A 107 17.58 4.04 -4.10
CA LYS A 107 18.63 4.78 -3.36
C LYS A 107 18.23 6.22 -3.08
N ARG A 108 17.74 6.95 -4.09
CA ARG A 108 17.27 8.33 -3.91
C ARG A 108 16.08 8.44 -2.96
N PHE A 109 15.16 7.47 -3.00
CA PHE A 109 14.02 7.44 -2.09
C PHE A 109 14.46 7.21 -0.64
N LEU A 110 15.32 6.23 -0.38
CA LEU A 110 15.84 5.93 0.95
C LEU A 110 16.70 7.08 1.51
N ALA A 111 17.45 7.77 0.64
CA ALA A 111 18.23 8.95 1.02
C ALA A 111 17.34 10.19 1.29
N TRP A 112 16.16 10.25 0.67
CA TRP A 112 15.19 11.32 0.90
C TRP A 112 14.45 11.17 2.23
N ASP A 113 14.10 9.94 2.61
CA ASP A 113 13.42 9.63 3.87
C ASP A 113 14.40 9.67 5.07
N LYS A 114 14.85 10.87 5.44
CA LYS A 114 15.81 11.10 6.52
C LYS A 114 15.24 10.80 7.91
N ASP A 115 13.95 11.07 8.08
CA ASP A 115 13.23 10.86 9.35
C ASP A 115 12.69 9.42 9.47
N LEU A 116 13.01 8.56 8.50
CA LEU A 116 12.64 7.14 8.46
C LEU A 116 11.14 6.90 8.65
N ARG A 117 10.31 7.78 8.08
CA ARG A 117 8.84 7.73 8.26
C ARG A 117 8.16 6.71 7.36
N VAL A 118 8.86 6.24 6.32
CA VAL A 118 8.29 5.31 5.33
C VAL A 118 9.19 4.13 5.00
N SER A 119 10.42 4.13 5.54
CA SER A 119 11.46 3.17 5.18
C SER A 119 12.43 2.90 6.33
N ASP A 120 11.93 2.84 7.56
CA ASP A 120 12.70 2.29 8.67
C ASP A 120 12.97 0.78 8.47
N LYS A 121 13.87 0.23 9.28
CA LYS A 121 14.32 -1.15 9.17
C LYS A 121 13.20 -2.19 9.26
N TYR A 122 12.13 -1.96 10.03
CA TYR A 122 11.01 -2.89 10.14
C TYR A 122 10.14 -2.85 8.89
N LEU A 123 9.80 -1.65 8.37
CA LEU A 123 9.11 -1.53 7.09
C LEU A 123 9.89 -2.19 5.95
N LEU A 124 11.22 -2.05 5.94
CA LEU A 124 12.09 -2.70 4.96
C LEU A 124 12.17 -4.22 5.16
N SER A 125 12.13 -4.71 6.40
CA SER A 125 12.05 -6.16 6.70
C SER A 125 10.74 -6.75 6.17
N MET A 126 9.62 -6.03 6.34
CA MET A 126 8.32 -6.42 5.80
C MET A 126 8.33 -6.55 4.27
N VAL A 127 9.12 -5.73 3.56
CA VAL A 127 9.29 -5.87 2.11
C VAL A 127 9.85 -7.25 1.74
N ILE A 128 10.87 -7.73 2.47
CA ILE A 128 11.46 -9.05 2.24
C ILE A 128 10.46 -10.16 2.60
N ALA A 129 9.76 -10.03 3.73
CA ALA A 129 8.69 -10.97 4.11
C ALA A 129 7.63 -11.09 3.02
N TYR A 130 7.21 -9.96 2.45
CA TYR A 130 6.23 -9.94 1.35
C TYR A 130 6.76 -10.51 0.04
N PHE A 131 8.04 -10.30 -0.26
CA PHE A 131 8.66 -11.00 -1.39
C PHE A 131 8.59 -12.51 -1.18
N SER A 132 8.99 -13.00 0.00
CA SER A 132 8.92 -14.43 0.32
C SER A 132 7.51 -15.01 0.17
N ARG A 133 6.48 -14.26 0.59
CA ARG A 133 5.09 -14.72 0.54
C ARG A 133 4.47 -14.64 -0.84
N ALA A 134 4.90 -13.71 -1.69
CA ALA A 134 4.31 -13.50 -3.01
C ALA A 134 4.65 -14.63 -3.99
N GLY A 135 5.66 -15.46 -3.68
CA GLY A 135 6.00 -16.65 -4.47
C GLY A 135 6.52 -16.35 -5.87
N LEU A 136 6.95 -15.12 -6.15
CA LEU A 136 7.60 -14.78 -7.41
C LEU A 136 9.07 -15.24 -7.37
N PHE A 137 9.62 -15.55 -8.53
CA PHE A 137 11.04 -15.84 -8.62
C PHE A 137 11.87 -14.58 -8.31
N SER A 138 13.02 -14.75 -7.66
CA SER A 138 13.86 -13.64 -7.18
C SER A 138 14.26 -12.64 -8.27
N TRP A 139 14.43 -13.08 -9.53
CA TRP A 139 14.75 -12.21 -10.67
C TRP A 139 13.56 -11.40 -11.21
N GLN A 140 12.32 -11.75 -10.86
CA GLN A 140 11.12 -11.04 -11.30
C GLN A 140 10.85 -9.77 -10.48
N TYR A 141 11.43 -9.67 -9.28
CA TYR A 141 11.30 -8.46 -8.47
C TYR A 141 11.99 -7.28 -9.14
N GLN A 142 11.22 -6.21 -9.28
CA GLN A 142 11.59 -4.97 -9.95
C GLN A 142 11.27 -3.81 -9.01
N ARG A 143 11.73 -2.61 -9.37
CA ARG A 143 11.47 -1.36 -8.62
C ARG A 143 10.00 -1.20 -8.22
N ILE A 144 9.06 -1.49 -9.12
CA ILE A 144 7.63 -1.37 -8.82
C ILE A 144 7.20 -2.33 -7.70
N HIS A 145 7.72 -3.56 -7.68
CA HIS A 145 7.42 -4.55 -6.64
C HIS A 145 7.93 -4.10 -5.27
N PHE A 146 9.15 -3.53 -5.22
CA PHE A 146 9.67 -2.93 -3.99
C PHE A 146 8.72 -1.86 -3.44
N PHE A 147 8.30 -0.91 -4.27
CA PHE A 147 7.43 0.16 -3.82
C PHE A 147 6.01 -0.30 -3.51
N VAL A 148 5.48 -1.31 -4.21
CA VAL A 148 4.19 -1.91 -3.87
C VAL A 148 4.24 -2.59 -2.50
N ALA A 149 5.28 -3.39 -2.25
CA ALA A 149 5.50 -4.05 -0.97
C ALA A 149 5.72 -3.03 0.17
N LEU A 150 6.52 -2.00 -0.07
CA LEU A 150 6.78 -0.95 0.92
C LEU A 150 5.53 -0.13 1.22
N TYR A 151 4.76 0.22 0.18
CA TYR A 151 3.48 0.91 0.36
C TYR A 151 2.51 0.07 1.20
N LEU A 152 2.46 -1.23 0.95
CA LEU A 152 1.66 -2.16 1.75
C LEU A 152 2.17 -2.24 3.20
N ALA A 153 3.48 -2.31 3.44
CA ALA A 153 4.02 -2.31 4.80
C ALA A 153 3.58 -1.05 5.57
N ASN A 154 3.63 0.12 4.90
CA ASN A 154 3.12 1.36 5.46
C ASN A 154 1.58 1.41 5.58
N ASP A 155 0.81 0.62 4.80
CA ASP A 155 -0.64 0.46 5.01
C ASP A 155 -0.93 -0.32 6.30
N MET A 156 -0.02 -1.22 6.70
CA MET A 156 -0.19 -2.10 7.85
C MET A 156 0.33 -1.50 9.17
N GLU A 157 1.43 -0.76 9.13
CA GLU A 157 2.13 -0.30 10.35
C GLU A 157 1.93 1.19 10.66
N GLU A 158 1.73 2.04 9.65
CA GLU A 158 1.68 3.50 9.84
C GLU A 158 0.24 4.04 9.73
N ASP A 159 -0.23 4.68 10.79
CA ASP A 159 -1.53 5.37 10.80
C ASP A 159 -1.55 6.54 9.80
N ASN A 160 -0.45 7.31 9.76
CA ASN A 160 -0.35 8.48 8.91
C ASN A 160 -0.10 8.06 7.45
N GLN A 161 -1.13 8.22 6.63
CA GLN A 161 -1.09 7.85 5.21
C GLN A 161 -0.33 8.84 4.32
N ALA A 162 0.01 10.04 4.82
CA ALA A 162 0.56 11.12 3.99
C ALA A 162 2.02 10.87 3.54
N PRO A 163 2.96 10.44 4.40
CA PRO A 163 4.36 10.26 4.00
C PRO A 163 4.54 9.28 2.84
N LYS A 164 3.86 8.14 2.87
CA LYS A 164 3.98 7.12 1.81
C LYS A 164 3.48 7.59 0.44
N GLN A 165 2.70 8.67 0.36
CA GLN A 165 2.31 9.25 -0.92
C GLN A 165 3.52 9.74 -1.73
N ALA A 166 4.65 9.99 -1.07
CA ALA A 166 5.92 10.31 -1.74
C ALA A 166 6.34 9.19 -2.71
N ILE A 167 6.01 7.92 -2.44
CA ILE A 167 6.29 6.78 -3.31
C ILE A 167 5.83 7.05 -4.75
N PHE A 168 4.63 7.63 -4.92
CA PHE A 168 4.11 7.95 -6.26
C PHE A 168 4.96 8.98 -7.01
N SER A 169 5.52 9.96 -6.30
CA SER A 169 6.39 10.97 -6.90
C SER A 169 7.71 10.36 -7.39
N PHE A 170 8.25 9.37 -6.67
CA PHE A 170 9.46 8.66 -7.08
C PHE A 170 9.23 7.69 -8.23
N LEU A 171 8.07 7.01 -8.26
CA LEU A 171 7.72 6.07 -9.32
C LEU A 171 7.31 6.76 -10.64
N TYR A 172 6.48 7.80 -10.54
CA TYR A 172 5.76 8.36 -11.70
C TYR A 172 5.99 9.85 -11.89
N GLY A 173 6.78 10.49 -11.03
CA GLY A 173 7.00 11.94 -11.07
C GLY A 173 5.69 12.71 -10.87
N LYS A 174 5.38 13.59 -11.83
CA LYS A 174 4.15 14.39 -11.83
C LYS A 174 2.94 13.64 -12.39
N ASN A 175 3.13 12.45 -12.96
CA ASN A 175 2.05 11.72 -13.61
C ASN A 175 1.15 11.02 -12.59
N ARG A 176 -0.03 11.58 -12.34
CA ARG A 176 -1.01 11.03 -11.40
C ARG A 176 -1.88 9.91 -11.99
N SER A 177 -1.91 9.73 -13.32
CA SER A 177 -2.79 8.76 -13.98
C SER A 177 -2.40 7.30 -13.74
N GLN A 178 -1.18 7.05 -13.26
CA GLN A 178 -0.68 5.71 -12.95
C GLN A 178 -1.12 5.20 -11.57
N ARG A 179 -1.68 6.05 -10.71
CA ARG A 179 -2.11 5.67 -9.36
C ARG A 179 -3.17 4.55 -9.33
N PRO A 180 -4.22 4.56 -10.17
CA PRO A 180 -5.18 3.45 -10.21
C PRO A 180 -4.50 2.11 -10.56
N LEU A 181 -3.56 2.13 -11.50
CA LEU A 181 -2.81 0.93 -11.88
C LEU A 181 -1.93 0.42 -10.73
N PHE A 182 -1.27 1.32 -9.99
CA PHE A 182 -0.50 0.96 -8.80
C PHE A 182 -1.37 0.25 -7.75
N HIS A 183 -2.56 0.77 -7.46
CA HIS A 183 -3.46 0.13 -6.48
C HIS A 183 -4.00 -1.21 -6.99
N LYS A 184 -4.21 -1.37 -8.30
CA LYS A 184 -4.53 -2.67 -8.90
C LYS A 184 -3.40 -3.68 -8.71
N LEU A 185 -2.15 -3.26 -8.94
CA LEU A 185 -0.97 -4.09 -8.70
C LEU A 185 -0.82 -4.44 -7.21
N ARG A 186 -1.05 -3.50 -6.29
CA ARG A 186 -1.06 -3.77 -4.85
C ARG A 186 -2.07 -4.84 -4.48
N LEU A 187 -3.29 -4.76 -4.99
CA LEU A 187 -4.30 -5.78 -4.75
C LEU A 187 -3.89 -7.15 -5.30
N GLN A 188 -3.32 -7.21 -6.50
CA GLN A 188 -2.80 -8.46 -7.07
C GLN A 188 -1.66 -9.05 -6.23
N PHE A 189 -0.78 -8.20 -5.72
CA PHE A 189 0.33 -8.58 -4.86
C PHE A 189 -0.14 -9.13 -3.50
N ILE A 190 -1.16 -8.51 -2.89
CA ILE A 190 -1.79 -9.05 -1.67
C ILE A 190 -2.41 -10.42 -1.93
N ARG A 191 -3.06 -10.58 -3.10
CA ARG A 191 -3.67 -11.86 -3.49
C ARG A 191 -2.64 -12.96 -3.70
N SER A 192 -1.47 -12.66 -4.29
CA SER A 192 -0.42 -13.67 -4.48
C SER A 192 0.18 -14.15 -3.16
N MET A 193 0.12 -13.33 -2.10
CA MET A 193 0.52 -13.72 -0.74
C MET A 193 -0.56 -14.52 0.01
N GLY A 194 -1.66 -14.90 -0.63
CA GLY A 194 -2.80 -15.54 0.04
C GLY A 194 -3.40 -14.67 1.15
N TRP A 195 -3.35 -13.34 1.00
CA TRP A 195 -3.81 -12.36 1.98
C TRP A 195 -3.01 -12.33 3.31
N LYS A 196 -1.91 -13.08 3.41
CA LYS A 196 -1.03 -13.10 4.59
C LYS A 196 -0.17 -11.81 4.63
N THR A 197 -0.77 -10.70 5.09
CA THR A 197 -0.14 -9.36 5.12
C THR A 197 0.41 -8.96 6.48
N ARG A 198 0.01 -9.62 7.56
CA ARG A 198 0.57 -9.39 8.91
C ARG A 198 1.98 -9.95 8.98
N VAL A 199 2.93 -9.15 9.43
CA VAL A 199 4.32 -9.55 9.68
C VAL A 199 4.56 -9.25 11.15
N SER A 200 5.01 -10.25 11.93
CA SER A 200 5.26 -10.00 13.35
C SER A 200 6.61 -9.30 13.52
N ARG A 201 6.82 -8.70 14.68
CA ARG A 201 8.10 -8.07 15.01
C ARG A 201 9.23 -9.10 15.00
N GLU A 202 8.97 -10.28 15.55
CA GLU A 202 9.93 -11.39 15.61
C GLU A 202 10.34 -11.84 14.21
N GLU A 203 9.40 -11.95 13.27
CA GLU A 203 9.70 -12.27 11.87
C GLU A 203 10.59 -11.21 11.21
N CYS A 204 10.35 -9.92 11.49
CA CYS A 204 11.24 -8.85 11.01
C CYS A 204 12.65 -8.96 11.62
N GLU A 205 12.77 -9.28 12.90
CA GLU A 205 14.06 -9.45 13.58
C GLU A 205 14.82 -10.68 13.04
N GLU A 206 14.11 -11.78 12.72
CA GLU A 206 14.69 -12.96 12.06
C GLU A 206 15.22 -12.63 10.66
N ILE A 207 14.49 -11.83 9.87
CA ILE A 207 14.93 -11.34 8.56
C ILE A 207 16.18 -10.47 8.69
N GLN A 208 16.22 -9.57 9.67
CA GLN A 208 17.40 -8.72 9.92
C GLN A 208 18.61 -9.54 10.36
N ALA A 209 18.41 -10.61 11.14
CA ALA A 209 19.46 -11.49 11.62
C ALA A 209 20.13 -12.34 10.52
N PHE A 210 19.51 -12.45 9.34
CA PHE A 210 20.10 -13.17 8.20
C PHE A 210 21.41 -12.51 7.71
N ASP A 211 21.43 -11.18 7.61
CA ASP A 211 22.61 -10.38 7.25
C ASP A 211 22.62 -9.10 8.11
N PRO A 212 23.09 -9.18 9.37
CA PRO A 212 22.98 -8.09 10.32
C PRO A 212 23.85 -6.88 9.97
N ASP A 213 24.86 -7.06 9.11
CA ASP A 213 25.79 -6.00 8.71
C ASP A 213 25.25 -5.15 7.55
N LEU A 214 24.11 -5.53 6.97
CA LEU A 214 23.49 -4.77 5.88
C LEU A 214 23.05 -3.37 6.37
N TRP A 215 23.58 -2.34 5.72
CA TRP A 215 23.44 -0.94 6.14
C TRP A 215 22.00 -0.45 6.36
N VAL A 216 21.01 -1.04 5.69
CA VAL A 216 19.59 -0.65 5.84
C VAL A 216 19.05 -0.96 7.23
N TRP A 217 19.65 -1.90 7.97
CA TRP A 217 19.24 -2.21 9.34
C TRP A 217 19.66 -1.12 10.35
N GLY A 218 20.61 -0.26 9.95
CA GLY A 218 20.92 0.97 10.68
C GLY A 218 19.85 2.07 10.56
N ARG A 219 18.82 1.87 9.72
CA ARG A 219 17.68 2.78 9.56
C ARG A 219 16.69 2.59 10.71
N ASP A 220 17.11 2.92 11.92
CA ASP A 220 16.30 2.81 13.13
C ASP A 220 15.70 4.16 13.52
N ARG A 221 14.39 4.31 13.30
CA ARG A 221 13.64 5.53 13.65
C ARG A 221 13.69 5.84 15.15
N THR A 222 13.86 4.84 16.02
CA THR A 222 13.93 5.06 17.47
C THR A 222 15.20 5.79 17.92
N LEU A 223 16.22 5.85 17.05
CA LEU A 223 17.47 6.57 17.29
C LEU A 223 17.43 8.01 16.78
N ILE A 224 16.34 8.42 16.13
CA ILE A 224 16.14 9.79 15.65
C ILE A 224 15.42 10.58 16.76
N PRO A 225 16.00 11.70 17.24
CA PRO A 225 15.43 12.54 18.28
C PRO A 225 14.06 13.14 17.95
#